data_AF-A0A6A3H2F1-F1
#
_entry.id   AF-A0A6A3H2F1-F1
#
_cell.length_a   1.000
_cell.length_b   1.000
_cell.length_c   1.000
_cell.angle_alpha   90.00
_cell.angle_beta   90.00
_cell.angle_gamma   90.00
#
_symmetry.space_group_name_H-M   'P 1'
#
loop_
_entity.id
_entity.type
_entity.pdbx_description
1 polymer ?
#
loop_
_entity_poly.entity_id
_entity_poly.type
_entity_poly.pdbx_seq_one_letter_code
_entity_poly.pdbx_strand_id
1 'polypeptide(L)'
;MLLCQFHVISSLEKKVVELCDGSQEHKQALKDIFAAMHPLFKYFLKNWDGITEEWVSYQRSNVPHLGNNTNNRIEAKWAKLKDLIRPSASVYECLATLLGLQGICENEYEVELNKIGTFCLPNDDEYQCMDKRQLGELKQLANMVSMHAYDIINAEFKAALRVSTSYKICIRQDSVVELLNEDEKRQHLLSLEDFTCSCIFSQTQLLPCRHAFYYRRSTIAFAGTQFESIIPFKISTQGGVSNKS
;
A
#
# COMPACT_ATOMS: atom_id res chain seq x y z
N MET A 1 8.69 -0.68 -26.03
CA MET A 1 8.70 -1.88 -25.17
C MET A 1 9.36 -1.50 -23.86
N LEU A 2 8.57 -1.11 -22.85
CA LEU A 2 9.08 -0.84 -21.51
C LEU A 2 9.50 -2.18 -20.90
N LEU A 3 10.81 -2.38 -20.71
CA LEU A 3 11.33 -3.59 -20.10
C LEU A 3 10.92 -3.62 -18.62
N CYS A 4 10.20 -4.66 -18.23
CA CYS A 4 9.80 -4.90 -16.84
C CYS A 4 11.04 -5.00 -15.94
N GLN A 5 11.07 -4.20 -14.87
CA GLN A 5 12.18 -4.14 -13.90
C GLN A 5 12.62 -5.53 -13.41
N PHE A 6 11.66 -6.42 -13.18
CA PHE A 6 11.91 -7.78 -12.67
C PHE A 6 12.65 -8.65 -13.69
N HIS A 7 12.32 -8.54 -14.98
CA HIS A 7 13.02 -9.28 -16.04
C HIS A 7 14.43 -8.75 -16.28
N VAL A 8 14.64 -7.44 -16.08
CA VAL A 8 15.96 -6.82 -16.15
C VAL A 8 16.81 -7.27 -14.96
N ILE A 9 16.28 -7.21 -13.73
CA ILE A 9 16.95 -7.67 -12.51
C ILE A 9 17.30 -9.15 -12.60
N SER A 10 16.34 -10.02 -12.94
CA SER A 10 16.59 -11.47 -13.05
C SER A 10 17.62 -11.83 -14.13
N SER A 11 17.63 -11.09 -15.26
CA SER A 11 18.64 -11.29 -16.31
C SER A 11 20.03 -10.81 -15.87
N LEU A 12 20.10 -9.73 -15.09
CA LEU A 12 21.36 -9.21 -14.56
C LEU A 12 21.90 -10.09 -13.44
N GLU A 13 21.07 -10.57 -12.52
CA GLU A 13 21.46 -11.47 -11.43
C GLU A 13 22.05 -12.79 -11.94
N LYS A 14 21.42 -13.42 -12.95
CA LYS A 14 21.98 -14.62 -13.58
C LYS A 14 23.38 -14.41 -14.15
N LYS A 15 23.61 -13.27 -14.80
CA LYS A 15 24.93 -12.90 -15.34
C LYS A 15 25.96 -12.52 -14.27
N VAL A 16 25.52 -11.95 -13.15
CA VAL A 16 26.41 -11.58 -12.04
C VAL A 16 26.85 -12.80 -11.22
N VAL A 17 25.94 -13.75 -10.98
CA VAL A 17 26.23 -15.02 -10.28
C VAL A 17 27.22 -15.87 -11.07
N GLU A 18 27.21 -15.80 -12.40
CA GLU A 18 28.20 -16.45 -13.25
C GLU A 18 29.61 -15.85 -13.13
N LEU A 19 29.78 -14.65 -12.55
CA LEU A 19 30.99 -13.85 -12.77
C LEU A 19 31.74 -13.34 -11.53
N CYS A 20 31.23 -13.37 -10.28
CA CYS A 20 31.96 -12.75 -9.15
C CYS A 20 31.79 -13.38 -7.76
N ASP A 21 32.93 -13.57 -7.09
CA ASP A 21 33.11 -13.84 -5.64
C ASP A 21 33.45 -12.49 -4.95
N GLY A 22 32.62 -12.06 -3.98
CA GLY A 22 32.33 -10.64 -3.73
C GLY A 22 33.35 -9.79 -2.95
N SER A 23 33.59 -8.55 -3.43
CA SER A 23 34.01 -7.39 -2.61
C SER A 23 33.48 -6.06 -3.18
N GLN A 24 33.47 -4.97 -2.39
CA GLN A 24 32.89 -3.64 -2.75
C GLN A 24 33.71 -2.84 -3.77
N GLU A 25 35.04 -2.89 -3.73
CA GLU A 25 35.90 -2.22 -4.73
C GLU A 25 35.78 -2.88 -6.11
N HIS A 26 35.54 -4.19 -6.13
CA HIS A 26 35.21 -4.92 -7.34
C HIS A 26 33.90 -4.43 -7.98
N LYS A 27 32.89 -3.99 -7.21
CA LYS A 27 31.61 -3.52 -7.79
C LYS A 27 31.78 -2.32 -8.71
N GLN A 28 32.61 -1.34 -8.36
CA GLN A 28 32.79 -0.16 -9.21
C GLN A 28 33.60 -0.49 -10.48
N ALA A 29 34.68 -1.25 -10.34
CA ALA A 29 35.46 -1.72 -11.47
C ALA A 29 34.64 -2.62 -12.41
N LEU A 30 33.77 -3.48 -11.87
CA LEU A 30 32.84 -4.30 -12.63
C LEU A 30 31.78 -3.44 -13.33
N LYS A 31 31.21 -2.44 -12.66
CA LYS A 31 30.27 -1.51 -13.30
C LYS A 31 30.91 -0.87 -14.54
N ASP A 32 32.16 -0.43 -14.44
CA ASP A 32 32.86 0.22 -15.56
C ASP A 32 33.19 -0.76 -16.70
N ILE A 33 33.62 -1.99 -16.38
CA ILE A 33 33.88 -3.07 -17.36
C ILE A 33 32.57 -3.51 -18.07
N PHE A 34 31.49 -3.73 -17.33
CA PHE A 34 30.20 -4.16 -17.90
C PHE A 34 29.53 -3.05 -18.71
N ALA A 35 29.68 -1.78 -18.31
CA ALA A 35 29.19 -0.63 -19.07
C ALA A 35 29.90 -0.48 -20.42
N ALA A 36 31.18 -0.84 -20.49
CA ALA A 36 31.95 -0.89 -21.72
C ALA A 36 31.59 -2.09 -22.61
N MET A 37 31.17 -3.22 -22.03
CA MET A 37 30.95 -4.47 -22.75
C MET A 37 29.52 -4.71 -23.26
N HIS A 38 28.47 -4.24 -22.58
CA HIS A 38 27.10 -4.68 -22.89
C HIS A 38 26.08 -3.53 -23.00
N PRO A 39 25.38 -3.37 -24.15
CA PRO A 39 24.36 -2.33 -24.36
C PRO A 39 23.26 -2.30 -23.28
N LEU A 40 22.86 -3.47 -22.77
CA LEU A 40 21.91 -3.57 -21.65
C LEU A 40 22.42 -2.90 -20.36
N PHE A 41 23.71 -3.04 -20.04
CA PHE A 41 24.27 -2.47 -18.82
C PHE A 41 24.39 -0.95 -18.93
N LYS A 42 24.80 -0.45 -20.11
CA LYS A 42 24.77 0.98 -20.42
C LYS A 42 23.36 1.56 -20.31
N TYR A 43 22.35 0.82 -20.79
CA TYR A 43 20.95 1.19 -20.60
C TYR A 43 20.54 1.18 -19.13
N PHE A 44 20.95 0.17 -18.36
CA PHE A 44 20.66 0.08 -16.92
C PHE A 44 21.26 1.27 -16.15
N LEU A 45 22.55 1.57 -16.32
CA LEU A 45 23.17 2.71 -15.64
C LEU A 45 22.50 4.03 -16.01
N LYS A 46 22.17 4.23 -17.30
CA LYS A 46 21.54 5.46 -17.78
C LYS A 46 20.13 5.68 -17.21
N ASN A 47 19.33 4.61 -17.09
CA ASN A 47 17.88 4.76 -16.84
C ASN A 47 17.42 4.21 -15.48
N TRP A 48 18.23 3.40 -14.79
CA TRP A 48 17.84 2.71 -13.56
C TRP A 48 18.76 3.07 -12.39
N ASP A 49 20.09 3.09 -12.56
CA ASP A 49 21.03 3.32 -11.44
C ASP A 49 20.79 4.68 -10.73
N GLY A 50 20.35 5.72 -11.45
CA GLY A 50 20.05 7.03 -10.86
C GLY A 50 18.68 7.15 -10.17
N ILE A 51 17.79 6.17 -10.31
CA ILE A 51 16.44 6.16 -9.72
C ILE A 51 16.24 4.99 -8.77
N THR A 52 17.26 4.67 -7.96
CA THR A 52 17.22 3.53 -7.04
C THR A 52 16.00 3.53 -6.13
N GLU A 53 15.49 4.71 -5.79
CA GLU A 53 14.31 4.87 -4.93
C GLU A 53 13.04 4.27 -5.55
N GLU A 54 12.99 4.13 -6.88
CA GLU A 54 11.83 3.60 -7.62
C GLU A 54 11.84 2.07 -7.78
N TRP A 55 12.99 1.41 -7.68
CA TRP A 55 13.11 -0.03 -7.98
C TRP A 55 13.87 -0.84 -6.91
N VAL A 56 14.66 -0.21 -6.04
CA VAL A 56 15.38 -0.91 -4.97
C VAL A 56 14.45 -1.18 -3.78
N SER A 57 14.24 -2.46 -3.46
CA SER A 57 13.29 -2.91 -2.44
C SER A 57 13.46 -2.23 -1.08
N TYR A 58 14.70 -2.06 -0.59
CA TYR A 58 14.93 -1.43 0.71
C TYR A 58 14.62 0.08 0.72
N GLN A 59 14.79 0.77 -0.40
CA GLN A 59 14.47 2.21 -0.51
C GLN A 59 12.96 2.42 -0.65
N ARG A 60 12.26 1.42 -1.19
CA ARG A 60 10.80 1.41 -1.38
C ARG A 60 10.02 0.92 -0.18
N SER A 61 10.67 0.52 0.90
CA SER A 61 9.99 -0.08 2.06
C SER A 61 8.96 0.84 2.70
N ASN A 62 9.08 2.16 2.48
CA ASN A 62 8.18 3.18 3.01
C ASN A 62 7.28 3.80 1.94
N VAL A 63 7.28 3.28 0.70
CA VAL A 63 6.43 3.78 -0.39
C VAL A 63 5.06 3.11 -0.27
N PRO A 64 3.95 3.86 -0.48
CA PRO A 64 2.61 3.28 -0.53
C PRO A 64 2.53 2.15 -1.55
N HIS A 65 2.23 0.95 -1.09
CA HIS A 65 2.05 -0.22 -1.96
C HIS A 65 0.77 -1.00 -1.67
N LEU A 66 0.03 -0.67 -0.59
CA LEU A 66 -1.29 -1.24 -0.25
C LEU A 66 -1.27 -2.78 -0.24
N GLY A 67 -0.19 -3.37 0.27
CA GLY A 67 0.05 -4.82 0.25
C GLY A 67 0.42 -5.42 -1.12
N ASN A 68 0.44 -4.63 -2.20
CA ASN A 68 0.82 -5.05 -3.55
C ASN A 68 2.33 -4.89 -3.81
N ASN A 69 3.13 -5.78 -3.23
CA ASN A 69 4.59 -5.79 -3.33
C ASN A 69 5.14 -6.78 -4.38
N THR A 70 4.29 -7.59 -5.01
CA THR A 70 4.69 -8.57 -6.04
C THR A 70 3.94 -8.34 -7.35
N ASN A 71 4.56 -8.75 -8.45
CA ASN A 71 3.94 -8.72 -9.78
C ASN A 71 3.03 -9.93 -10.03
N ASN A 72 2.95 -10.91 -9.10
CA ASN A 72 2.15 -12.13 -9.22
C ASN A 72 0.72 -11.86 -9.70
N ARG A 73 0.09 -10.79 -9.19
CA ARG A 73 -1.27 -10.40 -9.61
C ARG A 73 -1.33 -9.99 -11.08
N ILE A 74 -0.33 -9.25 -11.54
CA ILE A 74 -0.23 -8.79 -12.93
C ILE A 74 0.12 -9.99 -13.82
N GLU A 75 1.12 -10.79 -13.45
CA GLU A 75 1.54 -11.99 -14.19
C GLU A 75 0.41 -13.01 -14.33
N ALA A 76 -0.36 -13.25 -13.24
CA ALA A 76 -1.52 -14.14 -13.27
C ALA A 76 -2.62 -13.60 -14.21
N LYS A 77 -2.87 -12.28 -14.24
CA LYS A 77 -3.79 -11.67 -15.20
C LYS A 77 -3.29 -11.83 -16.64
N TRP A 78 -2.01 -11.61 -16.89
CA TRP A 78 -1.42 -11.82 -18.23
C TRP A 78 -1.46 -13.29 -18.67
N ALA A 79 -1.28 -14.23 -17.74
CA ALA A 79 -1.43 -15.66 -18.03
C ALA A 79 -2.85 -15.96 -18.53
N LYS A 80 -3.88 -15.55 -17.78
CA LYS A 80 -5.29 -15.71 -18.19
C LYS A 80 -5.58 -15.05 -19.53
N LEU A 81 -5.03 -13.85 -19.78
CA LEU A 81 -5.20 -13.17 -21.06
C LEU A 81 -4.59 -13.96 -22.23
N LYS A 82 -3.39 -14.50 -22.04
CA LYS A 82 -2.72 -15.34 -23.04
C LYS A 82 -3.50 -16.63 -23.32
N ASP A 83 -4.21 -17.17 -22.34
CA ASP A 83 -5.07 -18.35 -22.53
C ASP A 83 -6.34 -18.01 -23.34
N LEU A 84 -6.86 -16.79 -23.23
CA LEU A 84 -8.04 -16.32 -23.95
C LEU A 84 -7.73 -15.87 -25.39
N ILE A 85 -6.55 -15.32 -25.63
CA ILE A 85 -6.13 -14.84 -26.94
C ILE A 85 -5.56 -16.00 -27.76
N ARG A 86 -6.16 -16.27 -28.92
CA ARG A 86 -5.64 -17.29 -29.83
C ARG A 86 -4.29 -16.85 -30.40
N PRO A 87 -3.31 -17.76 -30.57
CA PRO A 87 -2.03 -17.43 -31.19
C PRO A 87 -2.15 -16.83 -32.61
N SER A 88 -3.25 -17.12 -33.31
CA SER A 88 -3.56 -16.62 -34.65
C SER A 88 -4.36 -15.32 -34.67
N ALA A 89 -4.71 -14.74 -33.51
CA ALA A 89 -5.48 -13.51 -33.43
C ALA A 89 -4.66 -12.32 -33.96
N SER A 90 -5.29 -11.49 -34.77
CA SER A 90 -4.71 -10.21 -35.19
C SER A 90 -4.58 -9.26 -34.01
N VAL A 91 -3.68 -8.27 -34.13
CA VAL A 91 -3.52 -7.23 -33.10
C VAL A 91 -4.84 -6.50 -32.84
N TYR A 92 -5.66 -6.30 -33.87
CA TYR A 92 -6.98 -5.67 -33.74
C TYR A 92 -7.93 -6.53 -32.88
N GLU A 93 -8.01 -7.83 -33.14
CA GLU A 93 -8.84 -8.76 -32.35
C GLU A 93 -8.37 -8.86 -30.89
N CYS A 94 -7.06 -8.88 -30.66
CA CYS A 94 -6.47 -8.83 -29.32
C CYS A 94 -6.86 -7.54 -28.59
N LEU A 95 -6.75 -6.39 -29.25
CA LEU A 95 -7.08 -5.09 -28.67
C LEU A 95 -8.59 -4.97 -28.38
N ALA A 96 -9.44 -5.40 -29.31
CA ALA A 96 -10.89 -5.41 -29.13
C ALA A 96 -11.29 -6.29 -27.94
N THR A 97 -10.65 -7.46 -27.78
CA THR A 97 -10.89 -8.37 -26.65
C THR A 97 -10.43 -7.75 -25.33
N LEU A 98 -9.25 -7.12 -25.31
CA LEU A 98 -8.72 -6.42 -24.14
C LEU A 98 -9.65 -5.30 -23.66
N LEU A 99 -10.12 -4.45 -24.59
CA LEU A 99 -11.04 -3.36 -24.28
C LEU A 99 -12.39 -3.89 -23.78
N GLY A 100 -12.90 -4.97 -24.37
CA GLY A 100 -14.12 -5.62 -23.90
C GLY A 100 -13.99 -6.18 -22.47
N LEU A 101 -12.89 -6.89 -22.18
CA LEU A 101 -12.61 -7.41 -20.85
C LEU A 101 -12.44 -6.29 -19.82
N GLN A 102 -11.74 -5.21 -20.19
CA GLN A 102 -11.60 -4.04 -19.33
C GLN A 102 -12.97 -3.43 -19.01
N GLY A 103 -13.83 -3.23 -20.01
CA GLY A 103 -15.18 -2.70 -19.80
C GLY A 103 -16.05 -3.59 -18.90
N ILE A 104 -15.95 -4.91 -19.02
CA ILE A 104 -16.63 -5.85 -18.11
C ILE A 104 -16.12 -5.65 -16.67
N CYS A 105 -14.80 -5.64 -16.46
CA CYS A 105 -14.21 -5.45 -15.15
C CYS A 105 -14.55 -4.09 -14.52
N GLU A 106 -14.56 -3.01 -15.33
CA GLU A 106 -14.94 -1.67 -14.88
C GLU A 106 -16.41 -1.64 -14.45
N ASN A 107 -17.31 -2.24 -15.24
CA ASN A 107 -18.72 -2.31 -14.89
C ASN A 107 -18.97 -3.15 -13.62
N GLU A 108 -18.30 -4.30 -13.47
CA GLU A 108 -18.35 -5.08 -12.22
C GLU A 108 -17.86 -4.27 -11.02
N TYR A 109 -16.77 -3.53 -11.19
CA TYR A 109 -16.23 -2.67 -10.14
C TYR A 109 -17.18 -1.52 -9.78
N GLU A 110 -17.79 -0.87 -10.76
CA GLU A 110 -18.81 0.16 -10.54
C GLU A 110 -20.04 -0.40 -9.81
N VAL A 111 -20.49 -1.60 -10.17
CA VAL A 111 -21.60 -2.26 -9.46
C VAL A 111 -21.24 -2.49 -8.01
N GLU A 112 -20.06 -3.04 -7.72
CA GLU A 112 -19.63 -3.29 -6.34
C GLU A 112 -19.35 -2.01 -5.55
N LEU A 113 -18.84 -0.94 -6.20
CA LEU A 113 -18.68 0.37 -5.55
C LEU A 113 -20.02 1.02 -5.19
N ASN A 114 -21.01 0.93 -6.09
CA ASN A 114 -22.31 1.55 -5.89
C ASN A 114 -23.26 0.67 -5.06
N LYS A 115 -22.83 -0.55 -4.70
CA LYS A 115 -23.61 -1.47 -3.88
C LYS A 115 -23.72 -0.94 -2.46
N ILE A 116 -24.89 -0.40 -2.13
CA ILE A 116 -25.21 0.03 -0.76
C ILE A 116 -25.42 -1.21 0.10
N GLY A 117 -24.39 -1.59 0.85
CA GLY A 117 -24.44 -2.64 1.86
C GLY A 117 -24.16 -2.06 3.24
N THR A 118 -24.86 -2.55 4.26
CA THR A 118 -24.44 -2.31 5.65
C THR A 118 -23.54 -3.46 6.08
N PHE A 119 -22.28 -3.17 6.39
CA PHE A 119 -21.43 -4.15 7.03
C PHE A 119 -21.89 -4.38 8.48
N CYS A 120 -22.29 -5.61 8.77
CA CYS A 120 -22.59 -6.07 10.11
C CYS A 120 -21.33 -6.70 10.69
N LEU A 121 -20.84 -6.14 11.80
CA LEU A 121 -19.75 -6.75 12.55
C LEU A 121 -20.12 -8.19 12.96
N PRO A 122 -19.17 -9.13 12.98
CA PRO A 122 -19.42 -10.48 13.45
C PRO A 122 -20.01 -10.48 14.87
N ASN A 123 -20.95 -11.39 15.13
CA ASN A 123 -21.55 -11.56 16.45
C ASN A 123 -20.80 -12.63 17.25
N ASP A 124 -19.51 -12.41 17.47
CA ASP A 124 -18.66 -13.31 18.27
C ASP A 124 -18.28 -12.65 19.61
N ASP A 125 -17.77 -13.48 20.54
CA ASP A 125 -17.41 -13.06 21.90
C ASP A 125 -16.36 -11.93 21.92
N GLU A 126 -15.52 -11.84 20.88
CA GLU A 126 -14.47 -10.83 20.76
C GLU A 126 -15.07 -9.43 20.55
N TYR A 127 -16.08 -9.28 19.68
CA TYR A 127 -16.76 -7.98 19.51
C TYR A 127 -17.74 -7.69 20.65
N GLN A 128 -18.31 -8.71 21.28
CA GLN A 128 -19.25 -8.54 22.40
C GLN A 128 -18.56 -8.03 23.68
N CYS A 129 -17.27 -8.33 23.88
CA CYS A 129 -16.51 -7.81 25.01
C CYS A 129 -15.96 -6.39 24.80
N MET A 130 -16.09 -5.81 23.60
CA MET A 130 -15.71 -4.43 23.32
C MET A 130 -16.67 -3.42 23.97
N ASP A 131 -16.15 -2.26 24.37
CA ASP A 131 -17.01 -1.19 24.86
C ASP A 131 -17.87 -0.60 23.71
N LYS A 132 -18.98 0.06 24.08
CA LYS A 132 -19.94 0.61 23.08
C LYS A 132 -19.30 1.61 22.12
N ARG A 133 -18.27 2.35 22.56
CA ARG A 133 -17.58 3.34 21.74
C ARG A 133 -16.70 2.64 20.71
N GLN A 134 -15.89 1.68 21.13
CA GLN A 134 -15.06 0.84 20.26
C GLN A 134 -15.90 0.15 19.19
N LEU A 135 -17.02 -0.44 19.58
CA LEU A 135 -17.93 -1.12 18.66
C LEU A 135 -18.56 -0.13 17.65
N GLY A 136 -18.92 1.07 18.11
CA GLY A 136 -19.44 2.13 17.25
C GLY A 136 -18.42 2.61 16.21
N GLU A 137 -17.19 2.89 16.65
CA GLU A 137 -16.08 3.30 15.79
C GLU A 137 -15.76 2.23 14.73
N LEU A 138 -15.68 0.97 15.14
CA LEU A 138 -15.38 -0.13 14.23
C LEU A 138 -16.53 -0.40 13.23
N LYS A 139 -17.78 -0.24 13.66
CA LYS A 139 -18.94 -0.34 12.77
C LYS A 139 -18.93 0.79 11.74
N GLN A 140 -18.57 2.01 12.14
CA GLN A 140 -18.43 3.14 11.21
C GLN A 140 -17.32 2.87 10.19
N LEU A 141 -16.12 2.43 10.61
CA LEU A 141 -15.06 2.02 9.68
C LEU A 141 -15.55 1.04 8.64
N ALA A 142 -16.19 -0.04 9.11
CA ALA A 142 -16.57 -1.13 8.25
C ALA A 142 -17.60 -0.75 7.17
N ASN A 143 -18.34 0.35 7.40
CA ASN A 143 -19.29 0.90 6.45
C ASN A 143 -18.69 2.03 5.57
N MET A 144 -17.46 2.46 5.83
CA MET A 144 -16.75 3.49 5.05
C MET A 144 -15.66 2.92 4.14
N VAL A 145 -15.17 1.71 4.41
CA VAL A 145 -14.09 1.09 3.65
C VAL A 145 -14.52 -0.25 3.05
N SER A 146 -13.79 -0.70 2.03
CA SER A 146 -13.97 -2.07 1.51
C SER A 146 -13.71 -3.12 2.59
N MET A 147 -14.34 -4.30 2.46
CA MET A 147 -14.12 -5.47 3.33
C MET A 147 -12.63 -5.77 3.55
N HIS A 148 -11.86 -5.73 2.47
CA HIS A 148 -10.44 -6.00 2.50
C HIS A 148 -9.67 -4.99 3.37
N ALA A 149 -9.96 -3.69 3.21
CA ALA A 149 -9.37 -2.64 4.02
C ALA A 149 -9.83 -2.75 5.49
N TYR A 150 -11.09 -3.13 5.71
CA TYR A 150 -11.62 -3.37 7.06
C TYR A 150 -10.83 -4.47 7.79
N ASP A 151 -10.57 -5.62 7.15
CA ASP A 151 -9.81 -6.71 7.77
C ASP A 151 -8.41 -6.26 8.22
N ILE A 152 -7.74 -5.47 7.38
CA ILE A 152 -6.43 -4.89 7.66
C ILE A 152 -6.50 -3.90 8.84
N ILE A 153 -7.48 -3.00 8.83
CA ILE A 153 -7.68 -2.01 9.90
C ILE A 153 -8.05 -2.70 11.22
N ASN A 154 -8.93 -3.71 11.17
CA ASN A 154 -9.39 -4.44 12.34
C ASN A 154 -8.23 -5.15 13.06
N ALA A 155 -7.26 -5.68 12.30
CA ALA A 155 -6.04 -6.23 12.88
C ALA A 155 -5.22 -5.18 13.65
N GLU A 156 -5.04 -3.97 13.10
CA GLU A 156 -4.37 -2.86 13.79
C GLU A 156 -5.17 -2.34 14.99
N PHE A 157 -6.49 -2.26 14.86
CA PHE A 157 -7.39 -1.86 15.95
C PHE A 157 -7.27 -2.82 17.13
N LYS A 158 -7.40 -4.13 16.87
CA LYS A 158 -7.21 -5.18 17.88
C LYS A 158 -5.81 -5.14 18.49
N ALA A 159 -4.77 -4.92 17.67
CA ALA A 159 -3.41 -4.76 18.17
C ALA A 159 -3.25 -3.57 19.11
N ALA A 160 -3.92 -2.44 18.83
CA ALA A 160 -3.94 -1.28 19.72
C ALA A 160 -4.68 -1.56 21.04
N LEU A 161 -5.70 -2.43 21.02
CA LEU A 161 -6.49 -2.77 22.21
C LEU A 161 -5.78 -3.73 23.18
N ARG A 162 -4.80 -4.51 22.72
CA ARG A 162 -4.07 -5.47 23.57
C ARG A 162 -3.48 -4.80 24.82
N VAL A 163 -3.54 -5.51 25.94
CA VAL A 163 -2.97 -5.05 27.23
C VAL A 163 -1.45 -4.87 27.14
N SER A 164 -0.78 -5.69 26.34
CA SER A 164 0.66 -5.62 26.10
C SER A 164 1.08 -4.41 25.27
N THR A 165 0.14 -3.74 24.59
CA THR A 165 0.45 -2.59 23.73
C THR A 165 0.43 -1.34 24.59
N SER A 166 1.61 -0.76 24.81
CA SER A 166 1.79 0.47 25.57
C SER A 166 2.72 1.42 24.82
N TYR A 167 2.26 2.65 24.62
CA TYR A 167 3.09 3.74 24.09
C TYR A 167 3.05 4.92 25.05
N LYS A 168 4.23 5.50 25.28
CA LYS A 168 4.34 6.79 25.94
C LYS A 168 4.01 7.89 24.93
N ILE A 169 3.08 8.76 25.29
CA ILE A 169 2.57 9.83 24.43
C ILE A 169 3.24 11.14 24.84
N CYS A 170 3.95 11.78 23.91
CA CYS A 170 4.57 13.10 24.10
C CYS A 170 4.04 14.08 23.05
N ILE A 171 3.42 15.18 23.48
CA ILE A 171 2.92 16.21 22.56
C ILE A 171 4.09 17.09 22.16
N ARG A 172 4.41 17.15 20.85
CA ARG A 172 5.62 17.82 20.34
C ARG A 172 5.35 19.21 19.73
N GLN A 173 4.11 19.52 19.36
CA GLN A 173 3.56 20.81 18.88
C GLN A 173 2.02 20.65 18.73
N ASP A 174 1.25 21.72 18.52
CA ASP A 174 -0.23 21.75 18.58
C ASP A 174 -0.98 20.78 17.63
N SER A 175 -0.30 20.05 16.74
CA SER A 175 -0.96 19.07 15.86
C SER A 175 -0.13 17.81 15.57
N VAL A 176 0.97 17.57 16.30
CA VAL A 176 1.78 16.34 16.14
C VAL A 176 2.11 15.73 17.49
N VAL A 177 1.86 14.42 17.58
CA VAL A 177 2.11 13.60 18.76
C VAL A 177 3.18 12.56 18.47
N GLU A 178 4.11 12.43 19.42
CA GLU A 178 5.12 11.40 19.40
C GLU A 178 4.66 10.21 20.27
N LEU A 179 4.60 9.02 19.67
CA LEU A 179 4.36 7.75 20.35
C LEU A 179 5.66 6.97 20.45
N LEU A 180 6.07 6.68 21.68
CA LEU A 180 7.30 5.96 22.00
C LEU A 180 6.95 4.56 22.49
N ASN A 181 7.46 3.55 21.81
CA ASN A 181 7.45 2.18 22.31
C ASN A 181 8.76 1.94 23.08
N GLU A 182 8.67 1.76 24.40
CA GLU A 182 9.85 1.57 25.26
C GLU A 182 10.57 0.24 24.96
N ASP A 183 9.82 -0.80 24.56
CA ASP A 183 10.37 -2.13 24.25
C ASP A 183 11.16 -2.12 22.93
N GLU A 184 10.65 -1.42 21.92
CA GLU A 184 11.25 -1.41 20.57
C GLU A 184 12.25 -0.26 20.35
N LYS A 185 12.35 0.69 21.30
CA LYS A 185 13.11 1.95 21.15
C LYS A 185 12.76 2.69 19.85
N ARG A 186 11.52 2.54 19.37
CA ARG A 186 11.00 3.17 18.17
C ARG A 186 10.07 4.30 18.53
N GLN A 187 10.24 5.41 17.81
CA GLN A 187 9.40 6.59 17.92
C GLN A 187 8.59 6.75 16.63
N HIS A 188 7.31 7.07 16.80
CA HIS A 188 6.39 7.31 15.69
C HIS A 188 5.73 8.67 15.86
N LEU A 189 5.66 9.43 14.77
CA LEU A 189 5.01 10.72 14.72
C LEU A 189 3.61 10.51 14.16
N LEU A 190 2.60 10.99 14.88
CA LEU A 190 1.19 10.95 14.49
C LEU A 190 0.71 12.39 14.30
N SER A 191 0.22 12.70 13.11
CA SER A 191 -0.51 13.93 12.82
C SER A 191 -1.89 13.87 13.44
N LEU A 192 -2.32 14.93 14.13
CA LEU A 192 -3.67 15.04 14.69
C LEU A 192 -4.68 15.64 13.69
N GLU A 193 -4.21 16.15 12.55
CA GLU A 193 -5.08 16.73 11.52
C GLU A 193 -5.80 15.65 10.70
N ASP A 194 -5.08 14.57 10.38
CA ASP A 194 -5.51 13.52 9.46
C ASP A 194 -5.18 12.10 9.95
N PHE A 195 -4.65 11.97 11.17
CA PHE A 195 -4.25 10.70 11.77
C PHE A 195 -3.22 9.90 10.95
N THR A 196 -2.45 10.56 10.08
CA THR A 196 -1.33 9.95 9.38
C THR A 196 -0.17 9.71 10.32
N CYS A 197 0.51 8.57 10.18
CA CYS A 197 1.59 8.17 11.06
C CYS A 197 2.87 7.88 10.28
N SER A 198 4.03 8.17 10.88
CA SER A 198 5.33 7.83 10.30
C SER A 198 5.69 6.34 10.36
N CYS A 199 4.83 5.48 10.91
CA CYS A 199 5.09 4.05 10.94
C CYS A 199 4.97 3.43 9.54
N ILE A 200 5.75 2.38 9.28
CA ILE A 200 5.78 1.66 7.99
C ILE A 200 4.37 1.24 7.56
N PHE A 201 3.53 0.79 8.50
CA PHE A 201 2.16 0.40 8.20
C PHE A 201 1.37 1.56 7.59
N SER A 202 1.33 2.72 8.23
CA SER A 202 0.55 3.86 7.74
C SER A 202 1.10 4.38 6.42
N GLN A 203 2.42 4.41 6.25
CA GLN A 203 3.07 4.83 5.00
C GLN A 203 2.81 3.87 3.84
N THR A 204 2.82 2.56 4.09
CA THR A 204 2.67 1.54 3.04
C THR A 204 1.23 1.22 2.71
N GLN A 205 0.33 1.24 3.71
CA GLN A 205 -1.08 0.88 3.56
C GLN A 205 -1.99 2.09 3.38
N LEU A 206 -1.57 3.29 3.76
CA LEU A 206 -2.43 4.49 3.79
C LEU A 206 -3.72 4.27 4.60
N LEU A 207 -3.66 3.38 5.60
CA LEU A 207 -4.74 3.04 6.50
C LEU A 207 -4.39 3.47 7.94
N PRO A 208 -5.41 3.68 8.79
CA PRO A 208 -5.20 3.94 10.21
C PRO A 208 -4.39 2.82 10.86
N CYS A 209 -3.30 3.19 11.52
CA CYS A 209 -2.43 2.24 12.20
C CYS A 209 -2.78 2.10 13.69
N ARG A 210 -2.20 1.09 14.35
CA ARG A 210 -2.35 0.87 15.80
C ARG A 210 -1.97 2.09 16.65
N HIS A 211 -1.05 2.94 16.20
CA HIS A 211 -0.66 4.15 16.94
C HIS A 211 -1.78 5.19 16.98
N ALA A 212 -2.49 5.37 15.85
CA ALA A 212 -3.64 6.25 15.77
C ALA A 212 -4.77 5.75 16.70
N PHE A 213 -5.07 4.44 16.66
CA PHE A 213 -6.07 3.83 17.53
C PHE A 213 -5.69 3.90 19.01
N TYR A 214 -4.42 3.62 19.34
CA TYR A 214 -3.94 3.70 20.71
C TYR A 214 -4.05 5.12 21.27
N TYR A 215 -3.60 6.13 20.51
CA TYR A 215 -3.71 7.52 20.90
C TYR A 215 -5.16 7.90 21.22
N ARG A 216 -6.10 7.58 20.31
CA ARG A 216 -7.53 7.87 20.48
C ARG A 216 -8.16 7.20 21.70
N ARG A 217 -7.77 5.97 22.01
CA ARG A 217 -8.22 5.25 23.21
C ARG A 217 -7.70 5.92 24.48
N SER A 218 -6.43 6.34 24.47
CA SER A 218 -5.74 6.85 25.66
C SER A 218 -6.06 8.31 26.00
N THR A 219 -6.60 9.09 25.05
CA THR A 219 -6.97 10.50 25.29
C THR A 219 -8.49 10.70 25.38
N ILE A 220 -8.98 11.17 26.53
CA ILE A 220 -10.39 11.52 26.77
C ILE A 220 -10.82 12.73 25.92
N ALA A 221 -9.90 13.65 25.59
CA ALA A 221 -10.16 14.87 24.83
C ALA A 221 -10.74 14.64 23.42
N PHE A 222 -10.55 13.45 22.84
CA PHE A 222 -11.06 13.10 21.51
C PHE A 222 -12.38 12.31 21.55
N ALA A 223 -13.00 12.12 22.72
CA ALA A 223 -14.31 11.47 22.86
C ALA A 223 -15.45 12.16 22.08
N GLY A 224 -15.25 13.41 21.64
CA GLY A 224 -16.19 14.16 20.79
C GLY A 224 -15.73 14.38 19.34
N THR A 225 -14.58 13.86 18.93
CA THR A 225 -14.12 14.00 17.53
C THR A 225 -14.74 12.95 16.63
N GLN A 226 -15.36 13.40 15.54
CA GLN A 226 -15.94 12.52 14.53
C GLN A 226 -14.88 11.58 13.99
N PHE A 227 -15.19 10.30 14.06
CA PHE A 227 -14.34 9.20 13.61
C PHE A 227 -13.99 9.29 12.10
N GLU A 228 -14.81 10.02 11.33
CA GLU A 228 -14.60 10.42 9.93
C GLU A 228 -13.27 11.15 9.69
N SER A 229 -12.67 11.75 10.72
CA SER A 229 -11.35 12.41 10.64
C SER A 229 -10.15 11.47 10.49
N ILE A 230 -10.33 10.17 10.68
CA ILE A 230 -9.24 9.17 10.73
C ILE A 230 -9.04 8.48 9.38
N ILE A 231 -10.03 8.51 8.49
CA ILE A 231 -9.88 7.92 7.16
C ILE A 231 -9.26 8.99 6.26
N PRO A 232 -8.04 8.79 5.74
CA PRO A 232 -7.31 9.81 4.99
C PRO A 232 -7.93 10.14 3.62
N PHE A 233 -9.08 9.57 3.28
CA PHE A 233 -9.79 9.92 2.06
C PHE A 233 -10.67 11.15 2.28
N LYS A 234 -10.04 12.33 2.31
CA LYS A 234 -10.64 13.43 1.54
C LYS A 234 -10.59 13.00 0.08
N ILE A 235 -11.62 12.28 -0.38
CA ILE A 235 -11.92 12.26 -1.82
C ILE A 235 -12.18 13.73 -2.13
N SER A 236 -11.21 14.42 -2.71
CA SER A 236 -11.45 15.72 -3.30
C SER A 236 -12.46 15.51 -4.42
N THR A 237 -13.73 15.70 -4.12
CA THR A 237 -14.80 15.81 -5.10
C THR A 237 -14.71 17.17 -5.81
N GLN A 238 -13.51 17.57 -6.24
CA GLN A 238 -13.35 18.65 -7.21
C GLN A 238 -13.31 18.05 -8.61
N GLY A 239 -14.48 17.57 -9.01
CA GLY A 239 -14.78 17.09 -10.36
C GLY A 239 -16.22 17.42 -10.72
N GLY A 240 -16.69 18.61 -10.31
CA GLY A 240 -17.94 19.15 -10.79
C GLY A 240 -17.86 19.33 -12.30
N VAL A 241 -18.48 18.41 -13.04
CA VAL A 241 -18.80 18.58 -14.45
C VAL A 241 -19.64 19.85 -14.55
N SER A 242 -19.00 20.94 -14.93
CA SER A 242 -19.69 22.16 -15.31
C SER A 242 -20.36 21.87 -16.65
N ASN A 243 -21.62 21.41 -16.60
CA ASN A 243 -22.52 21.50 -17.73
C ASN A 243 -22.62 22.99 -18.11
N LYS A 244 -21.94 23.37 -19.19
CA LYS A 244 -22.29 24.59 -19.91
C LYS A 244 -23.26 24.19 -21.01
N SER A 245 -24.49 24.66 -20.81
CA SER A 245 -25.52 24.88 -21.82
C SER A 245 -24.97 25.49 -23.10
#